data_AF-A0A3S2VNN5-F1
#
_entry.id   AF-A0A3S2VNN5-F1
#
_cell.length_a   1.000
_cell.length_b   1.000
_cell.length_c   1.000
_cell.angle_alpha   90.00
_cell.angle_beta   90.00
_cell.angle_gamma   90.00
#
_symmetry.space_group_name_H-M   'P 1'
#
loop_
_entity.id
_entity.type
_entity.pdbx_description
1 polymer ?
#
loop_
_entity_poly.entity_id
_entity_poly.type
_entity_poly.pdbx_seq_one_letter_code
_entity_poly.pdbx_strand_id
1 'polypeptide(L)'
;MSVLALCSVAMGLYFLLFHDSRLQVEADLLQASGQLSWLKKHRYGFHFALKDQQQLFSYSNNAGSSDQVKKALETAGEKQVSLRYQKKTHGPLFSDDRYHSVWDIQIDQQVVRTYPQIKSAITASEKLVPWLGWFFVCAGFYLAYDARKAYCNIKRNAQFHHLFPWG
;
A
#
# COMPACT_ATOMS: atom_id res chain seq x y z
N MET A 1 -29.36 -5.59 -12.39
CA MET A 1 -28.23 -6.45 -11.99
C MET A 1 -27.00 -6.31 -12.89
N SER A 2 -27.15 -6.08 -14.20
CA SER A 2 -26.03 -5.94 -15.15
C SER A 2 -25.06 -4.78 -14.84
N VAL A 3 -25.57 -3.65 -14.32
CA VAL A 3 -24.74 -2.50 -13.91
C VAL A 3 -23.80 -2.88 -12.76
N LEU A 4 -24.27 -3.64 -11.77
CA LEU A 4 -23.46 -4.08 -10.63
C LEU A 4 -22.35 -5.05 -11.06
N ALA A 5 -22.65 -5.96 -12.00
CA ALA A 5 -21.64 -6.86 -12.57
C ALA A 5 -20.54 -6.07 -13.30
N LEU A 6 -20.93 -5.08 -14.11
CA LEU A 6 -19.99 -4.24 -14.86
C LEU A 6 -19.13 -3.36 -13.93
N CYS A 7 -19.73 -2.77 -12.90
CA CYS A 7 -18.99 -2.04 -11.85
C CYS A 7 -18.01 -2.94 -11.10
N SER A 8 -18.40 -4.17 -10.76
CA SER A 8 -17.52 -5.12 -10.06
C SER A 8 -16.32 -5.52 -10.91
N VAL A 9 -16.53 -5.85 -12.19
CA VAL A 9 -15.42 -6.19 -13.11
C VAL A 9 -14.52 -4.99 -13.33
N ALA A 10 -15.08 -3.80 -13.57
CA ALA A 10 -14.30 -2.57 -13.75
C ALA A 10 -13.43 -2.26 -12.52
N MET A 11 -13.98 -2.43 -11.31
CA MET A 11 -13.24 -2.23 -10.06
C MET A 11 -12.13 -3.29 -9.89
N GLY A 12 -12.40 -4.55 -10.21
CA GLY A 12 -11.39 -5.62 -10.17
C GLY A 12 -10.24 -5.37 -11.15
N LEU A 13 -10.55 -4.97 -12.38
CA LEU A 13 -9.54 -4.58 -13.37
C LEU A 13 -8.75 -3.35 -12.93
N TYR A 14 -9.40 -2.37 -12.30
CA TYR A 14 -8.70 -1.21 -11.75
C TYR A 14 -7.62 -1.61 -10.74
N PHE A 15 -7.95 -2.47 -9.77
CA PHE A 15 -6.99 -2.97 -8.79
C PHE A 15 -5.86 -3.81 -9.41
N LEU A 16 -6.12 -4.55 -10.49
CA LEU A 16 -5.11 -5.38 -11.14
C LEU A 16 -4.18 -4.57 -12.06
N LEU A 17 -4.70 -3.55 -12.74
CA LEU A 17 -3.96 -2.82 -13.79
C LEU A 17 -3.28 -1.54 -13.28
N PHE A 18 -3.84 -0.89 -12.26
CA PHE A 18 -3.34 0.42 -11.78
C PHE A 18 -2.72 0.34 -10.39
N HIS A 19 -2.44 -0.87 -9.88
CA HIS A 19 -1.69 -1.01 -8.65
C HIS A 19 -0.19 -0.84 -8.90
N ASP A 20 0.28 0.40 -8.73
CA ASP A 20 1.70 0.70 -8.67
C ASP A 20 2.27 0.27 -7.30
N SER A 21 3.17 -0.71 -7.31
CA SER A 21 3.94 -1.08 -6.12
C SER A 21 4.75 0.13 -5.64
N ARG A 22 4.75 0.37 -4.32
CA ARG A 22 5.48 1.51 -3.73
C ARG A 22 6.99 1.28 -3.60
N LEU A 23 7.50 0.24 -4.25
CA LEU A 23 8.89 -0.19 -4.17
C LEU A 23 9.82 0.81 -4.87
N GLN A 24 10.95 1.09 -4.25
CA GLN A 24 12.00 1.92 -4.85
C GLN A 24 13.13 1.03 -5.35
N VAL A 25 13.79 1.46 -6.42
CA VAL A 25 15.00 0.78 -6.90
C VAL A 25 16.14 1.14 -5.94
N GLU A 26 16.89 0.13 -5.48
CA GLU A 26 17.94 0.34 -4.48
C GLU A 26 19.03 1.31 -4.96
N ALA A 27 19.35 1.27 -6.26
CA ALA A 27 20.35 2.14 -6.89
C ALA A 27 19.99 3.63 -6.84
N ASP A 28 18.70 3.97 -6.68
CA ASP A 28 18.23 5.37 -6.65
C ASP A 28 18.18 5.94 -5.22
N LEU A 29 18.56 5.14 -4.22
CA LEU A 29 18.56 5.56 -2.83
C LEU A 29 19.77 6.44 -2.52
N LEU A 30 19.50 7.59 -1.91
CA LEU A 30 20.51 8.51 -1.40
C LEU A 30 20.90 8.11 0.01
N GLN A 31 22.12 8.45 0.42
CA GLN A 31 22.61 8.18 1.77
C GLN A 31 22.69 9.48 2.57
N ALA A 32 22.31 9.42 3.84
CA ALA A 32 22.56 10.49 4.81
C ALA A 32 23.05 9.88 6.12
N SER A 33 23.78 10.68 6.88
CA SER A 33 24.28 10.29 8.19
C SER A 33 24.33 11.49 9.12
N GLY A 34 24.07 11.26 10.40
CA GLY A 34 24.08 12.29 11.43
C GLY A 34 23.54 11.78 12.74
N GLN A 35 23.60 12.62 13.78
CA GLN A 35 22.99 12.29 15.07
C GLN A 35 21.48 12.53 15.01
N LEU A 36 20.70 11.83 15.83
CA LEU A 36 19.27 12.10 15.92
C LEU A 36 19.04 13.51 16.52
N SER A 37 18.30 14.36 15.80
CA SER A 37 17.89 15.68 16.31
C SER A 37 16.58 15.58 17.08
N TRP A 38 15.57 15.01 16.44
CA TRP A 38 14.26 14.78 17.04
C TRP A 38 13.56 13.62 16.36
N LEU A 39 12.57 13.04 17.06
CA LEU A 39 11.74 11.95 16.58
C LEU A 39 10.30 12.16 17.06
N LYS A 40 9.33 12.07 16.14
CA LYS A 40 7.91 12.31 16.39
C LYS A 40 7.06 11.19 15.81
N LYS A 41 6.18 10.62 16.65
CA LYS A 41 5.21 9.61 16.21
C LYS A 41 4.15 10.23 15.29
N HIS A 42 3.77 9.49 14.26
CA HIS A 42 2.70 9.85 13.33
C HIS A 42 1.74 8.67 13.13
N ARG A 43 0.55 8.89 12.53
CA ARG A 43 -0.48 7.84 12.38
C ARG A 43 0.01 6.63 11.56
N TYR A 44 0.82 6.88 10.54
CA TYR A 44 1.28 5.86 9.59
C TYR A 44 2.76 5.51 9.72
N GLY A 45 3.39 5.90 10.83
CA GLY A 45 4.83 5.77 10.99
C GLY A 45 5.39 6.73 12.02
N PHE A 46 6.60 7.21 11.77
CA PHE A 46 7.19 8.31 12.53
C PHE A 46 8.09 9.15 11.64
N HIS A 47 8.24 10.41 12.03
CA HIS A 47 9.09 11.37 11.37
C HIS A 47 10.27 11.69 12.28
N PHE A 48 11.41 11.99 11.68
CA PHE A 48 12.60 12.37 12.41
C PHE A 48 13.51 13.23 11.55
N ALA A 49 14.43 13.92 12.21
CA ALA A 49 15.50 14.66 11.55
C ALA A 49 16.84 14.26 12.15
N LEU A 50 17.88 14.37 11.32
CA LEU A 50 19.26 14.23 11.77
C LEU A 50 19.84 15.64 12.00
N LYS A 51 20.72 15.78 12.98
CA LYS A 51 21.51 17.01 13.16
C LYS A 51 22.33 17.26 11.89
N ASP A 52 22.46 18.53 11.54
CA ASP A 52 23.23 19.00 10.38
C ASP A 52 22.73 18.50 9.02
N GLN A 53 21.54 17.90 8.97
CA GLN A 53 20.83 17.56 7.73
C GLN A 53 19.60 18.45 7.59
N GLN A 54 19.42 19.08 6.42
CA GLN A 54 18.24 19.89 6.14
C GLN A 54 17.00 19.02 5.82
N GLN A 55 17.23 17.77 5.43
CA GLN A 55 16.19 16.84 5.02
C GLN A 55 15.41 16.29 6.21
N LEU A 56 14.10 16.14 6.03
CA LEU A 56 13.23 15.45 6.97
C LEU A 56 12.99 14.01 6.53
N PHE A 57 13.00 13.08 7.47
CA PHE A 57 12.91 11.66 7.20
C PHE A 57 11.62 11.06 7.76
N SER A 58 11.11 10.04 7.09
CA SER A 58 9.92 9.32 7.46
C SER A 58 10.13 7.81 7.36
N TYR A 59 9.73 7.11 8.40
CA TYR A 59 9.69 5.66 8.42
C TYR A 59 8.23 5.19 8.49
N SER A 60 7.83 4.35 7.53
CA SER A 60 6.45 3.84 7.41
C SER A 60 6.23 2.63 8.31
N ASN A 61 5.03 2.50 8.89
CA ASN A 61 4.64 1.27 9.60
C ASN A 61 4.61 0.04 8.67
N ASN A 62 4.37 0.24 7.36
CA ASN A 62 4.35 -0.85 6.38
C ASN A 62 5.76 -1.36 6.03
N ALA A 63 6.82 -0.65 6.43
CA ALA A 63 8.21 -1.11 6.27
C ALA A 63 8.59 -2.24 7.25
N GLY A 64 7.68 -2.57 8.19
CA GLY A 64 7.86 -3.60 9.21
C GLY A 64 8.74 -3.15 10.36
N SER A 65 8.61 -3.79 11.52
CA SER A 65 9.45 -3.54 12.70
C SER A 65 9.51 -2.06 13.15
N SER A 66 8.48 -1.25 12.89
CA SER A 66 8.52 0.20 13.15
C SER A 66 8.77 0.53 14.63
N ASP A 67 8.18 -0.22 15.55
CA ASP A 67 8.43 -0.04 16.99
C ASP A 67 9.88 -0.35 17.40
N GLN A 68 10.49 -1.37 16.78
CA GLN A 68 11.89 -1.71 17.02
C GLN A 68 12.81 -0.61 16.49
N VAL A 69 12.56 -0.11 15.27
CA VAL A 69 13.33 1.00 14.70
C VAL A 69 13.17 2.26 15.54
N LYS A 70 11.93 2.59 15.93
CA LYS A 70 11.62 3.73 16.79
C LYS A 70 12.39 3.64 18.10
N LYS A 71 12.33 2.51 18.79
CA LYS A 71 13.06 2.28 20.05
C LYS A 71 14.57 2.38 19.85
N ALA A 72 15.09 1.82 18.76
CA ALA A 72 16.52 1.89 18.44
C ALA A 72 16.98 3.34 18.25
N LEU A 73 16.20 4.17 17.54
CA LEU A 73 16.45 5.60 17.37
C LEU A 73 16.32 6.36 18.70
N GLU A 74 15.30 6.09 19.51
CA GLU A 74 15.14 6.72 20.84
C GLU A 74 16.30 6.39 21.78
N THR A 75 16.87 5.19 21.65
CA THR A 75 18.03 4.74 22.46
C THR A 75 19.37 5.10 21.81
N ALA A 76 19.38 5.71 20.62
CA ALA A 76 20.62 6.06 19.92
C ALA A 76 21.41 7.12 20.68
N GLY A 77 20.75 8.06 21.37
CA GLY A 77 21.42 9.16 22.04
C GLY A 77 22.29 9.96 21.08
N GLU A 78 23.60 10.02 21.35
CA GLU A 78 24.58 10.74 20.53
C GLU A 78 25.22 9.91 19.41
N LYS A 79 24.77 8.66 19.24
CA LYS A 79 25.27 7.75 18.21
C LYS A 79 24.97 8.25 16.79
N GLN A 80 25.81 7.84 15.84
CA GLN A 80 25.67 8.22 14.45
C GLN A 80 24.63 7.34 13.77
N VAL A 81 23.52 7.94 13.32
CA VAL A 81 22.50 7.27 12.53
C VAL A 81 22.85 7.44 11.05
N SER A 82 23.08 6.32 10.36
CA SER A 82 23.28 6.27 8.92
C SER A 82 22.05 5.64 8.28
N LEU A 83 21.55 6.25 7.20
CA LEU A 83 20.34 5.79 6.54
C LEU A 83 20.43 5.93 5.03
N ARG A 84 19.62 5.14 4.33
CA ARG A 84 19.34 5.31 2.90
C ARG A 84 17.90 5.74 2.70
N TYR A 85 17.66 6.71 1.83
CA TYR A 85 16.36 7.32 1.64
C TYR A 85 16.05 7.61 0.16
N GLN A 86 14.77 7.73 -0.14
CA GLN A 86 14.28 8.04 -1.48
C GLN A 86 14.39 9.55 -1.76
N LYS A 87 14.86 9.93 -2.96
CA LYS A 87 14.92 11.34 -3.40
C LYS A 87 13.56 12.04 -3.40
N LYS A 88 12.51 11.34 -3.84
CA LYS A 88 11.14 11.88 -3.87
C LYS A 88 10.62 12.10 -2.45
N THR A 89 10.00 13.25 -2.23
CA THR A 89 9.35 13.58 -0.96
C THR A 89 7.85 13.34 -1.00
N HIS A 90 7.26 13.21 0.18
CA HIS A 90 5.81 13.15 0.38
C HIS A 90 5.42 13.98 1.60
N GLY A 91 4.16 14.42 1.66
CA GLY A 91 3.67 15.17 2.81
C GLY A 91 2.16 15.37 2.76
N PRO A 92 1.57 15.95 3.83
CA PRO A 92 0.16 16.34 3.85
C PRO A 92 -0.13 17.37 2.76
N LEU A 93 -1.35 17.33 2.19
CA LEU A 93 -1.79 18.29 1.17
C LEU A 93 -1.83 19.75 1.69
N PHE A 94 -2.09 19.92 2.99
CA PHE A 94 -2.25 21.22 3.66
C PHE A 94 -1.07 21.59 4.56
N SER A 95 0.11 21.01 4.32
CA SER A 95 1.36 21.40 4.99
C SER A 95 2.49 21.49 3.97
N ASP A 96 3.42 22.42 4.20
CA ASP A 96 4.66 22.55 3.46
C ASP A 96 5.71 21.51 3.88
N ASP A 97 5.44 20.74 4.94
CA ASP A 97 6.35 19.69 5.38
C ASP A 97 6.49 18.61 4.29
N ARG A 98 7.75 18.29 3.97
CA ARG A 98 8.13 17.29 2.96
C ARG A 98 9.13 16.32 3.57
N TYR A 99 8.78 15.05 3.54
CA TYR A 99 9.57 13.98 4.14
C TYR A 99 10.07 13.00 3.08
N HIS A 100 11.28 12.50 3.29
CA HIS A 100 11.88 11.43 2.52
C HIS A 100 11.60 10.07 3.16
N SER A 101 11.14 9.11 2.36
CA SER A 101 10.97 7.72 2.80
C SER A 101 12.32 7.07 3.07
N VAL A 102 12.48 6.48 4.25
CA VAL A 102 13.71 5.77 4.63
C VAL A 102 13.60 4.28 4.30
N TRP A 103 14.66 3.74 3.73
CA TRP A 103 14.77 2.40 3.17
C TRP A 103 15.91 1.57 3.75
N ASP A 104 16.80 2.17 4.53
CA ASP A 104 17.84 1.47 5.29
C ASP A 104 18.19 2.30 6.52
N ILE A 105 18.42 1.67 7.67
CA ILE A 105 18.80 2.33 8.92
C ILE A 105 19.86 1.49 9.64
N GLN A 106 20.96 2.16 9.95
CA GLN A 106 22.07 1.68 10.74
C GLN A 106 22.39 2.71 11.82
N ILE A 107 22.72 2.25 13.02
CA ILE A 107 23.15 3.10 14.14
C ILE A 107 24.56 2.65 14.52
N ASP A 108 25.53 3.53 14.35
CA ASP A 108 26.97 3.22 14.35
C ASP A 108 27.30 2.04 13.42
N GLN A 109 27.70 0.89 13.97
CA GLN A 109 28.00 -0.35 13.25
C GLN A 109 26.85 -1.37 13.33
N GLN A 110 25.77 -1.06 14.06
CA GLN A 110 24.63 -1.95 14.23
C GLN A 110 23.58 -1.69 13.17
N VAL A 111 23.39 -2.67 12.29
CA VAL A 111 22.31 -2.67 11.30
C VAL A 111 20.97 -2.86 12.01
N VAL A 112 20.11 -1.86 11.96
CA VAL A 112 18.77 -1.91 12.58
C VAL A 112 17.76 -2.46 11.57
N ARG A 113 17.83 -2.01 10.32
CA ARG A 113 16.92 -2.44 9.26
C ARG A 113 17.56 -2.24 7.89
N THR A 114 17.54 -3.27 7.05
CA THR A 114 18.10 -3.19 5.70
C THR A 114 17.03 -3.01 4.62
N TYR A 115 17.45 -2.52 3.46
CA TYR A 115 16.58 -2.42 2.28
C TYR A 115 15.86 -3.72 1.90
N PRO A 116 16.51 -4.89 1.81
CA PRO A 116 15.82 -6.15 1.50
C PRO A 116 14.71 -6.50 2.50
N GLN A 117 14.89 -6.17 3.78
CA GLN A 117 13.89 -6.42 4.82
C GLN A 117 12.68 -5.48 4.71
N ILE A 118 12.90 -4.21 4.35
CA ILE A 118 11.82 -3.25 4.12
C ILE A 118 11.06 -3.61 2.84
N LYS A 119 11.78 -3.94 1.77
CA LYS A 119 11.20 -4.42 0.52
C LYS A 119 10.28 -5.62 0.75
N SER A 120 10.75 -6.63 1.49
CA SER A 120 9.95 -7.84 1.76
C SER A 120 8.69 -7.53 2.59
N ALA A 121 8.79 -6.64 3.58
CA ALA A 121 7.65 -6.22 4.39
C ALA A 121 6.58 -5.48 3.57
N ILE A 122 7.00 -4.54 2.71
CA ILE A 122 6.09 -3.80 1.83
C ILE A 122 5.43 -4.75 0.85
N THR A 123 6.21 -5.61 0.18
CA THR A 123 5.67 -6.60 -0.75
C THR A 123 4.70 -7.56 -0.07
N ALA A 124 4.98 -7.99 1.16
CA ALA A 124 4.05 -8.84 1.92
C ALA A 124 2.70 -8.12 2.18
N SER A 125 2.71 -6.82 2.46
CA SER A 125 1.49 -6.03 2.62
C SER A 125 0.72 -5.83 1.30
N GLU A 126 1.43 -5.75 0.17
CA GLU A 126 0.83 -5.55 -1.16
C GLU A 126 0.20 -6.84 -1.75
N LYS A 127 0.55 -8.04 -1.24
CA LYS A 127 0.04 -9.34 -1.75
C LYS A 127 -1.49 -9.48 -1.73
N LEU A 128 -2.18 -8.77 -0.84
CA LEU A 128 -3.65 -8.86 -0.74
C LEU A 128 -4.37 -8.13 -1.88
N VAL A 129 -3.76 -7.10 -2.46
CA VAL A 129 -4.37 -6.27 -3.51
C VAL A 129 -4.71 -7.08 -4.77
N PRO A 130 -3.80 -7.87 -5.36
CA PRO A 130 -4.14 -8.66 -6.55
C PRO A 130 -5.17 -9.76 -6.23
N TRP A 131 -5.16 -10.31 -5.02
CA TRP A 131 -6.18 -11.29 -4.60
C TRP A 131 -7.58 -10.65 -4.54
N LEU A 132 -7.67 -9.45 -3.99
CA LEU A 132 -8.92 -8.69 -3.95
C LEU A 132 -9.39 -8.30 -5.36
N GLY A 133 -8.47 -7.92 -6.25
CA GLY A 133 -8.75 -7.66 -7.66
C GLY A 133 -9.41 -8.86 -8.34
N TRP A 134 -8.83 -10.06 -8.18
CA TRP A 134 -9.41 -11.30 -8.72
C TRP A 134 -10.78 -11.62 -8.12
N PHE A 135 -10.97 -11.41 -6.81
CA PHE A 135 -12.26 -11.62 -6.16
C PHE A 135 -13.37 -10.78 -6.81
N PHE A 136 -13.12 -9.49 -7.07
CA PHE A 136 -14.09 -8.60 -7.72
C PHE A 136 -14.38 -8.99 -9.18
N VAL A 137 -13.37 -9.45 -9.91
CA VAL A 137 -13.55 -9.97 -11.28
C VAL A 137 -14.46 -11.21 -11.27
N CYS A 138 -14.17 -12.19 -10.42
CA CYS A 138 -14.96 -13.41 -10.29
C CYS A 138 -16.40 -13.13 -9.84
N ALA A 139 -16.59 -12.24 -8.85
CA ALA A 139 -17.91 -11.82 -8.38
C ALA A 139 -18.72 -11.14 -9.50
N GLY A 140 -18.08 -10.28 -10.30
CA GLY A 140 -18.70 -9.64 -11.45
C GLY A 140 -19.16 -10.64 -12.52
N PHE A 141 -18.32 -11.61 -12.86
CA PHE A 141 -18.71 -12.69 -13.78
C PHE A 141 -19.86 -13.55 -13.24
N TYR A 142 -19.84 -13.88 -11.95
CA TYR A 142 -20.91 -14.63 -11.30
C TYR A 142 -22.26 -13.90 -11.35
N LEU A 143 -22.27 -12.59 -11.03
CA LEU A 143 -23.48 -11.76 -11.12
C LEU A 143 -24.01 -11.65 -12.56
N ALA A 144 -23.12 -11.55 -13.55
CA ALA A 144 -23.50 -11.55 -14.96
C ALA A 144 -24.13 -12.88 -15.39
N TYR A 145 -23.58 -14.01 -14.93
CA TYR A 145 -24.12 -15.34 -15.19
C TYR A 145 -25.52 -15.50 -14.58
N ASP A 146 -25.71 -15.14 -13.31
CA ASP A 146 -27.00 -15.28 -12.63
C ASP A 146 -28.08 -14.38 -13.25
N ALA A 147 -27.73 -13.12 -13.59
CA ALA A 147 -28.63 -12.21 -14.28
C ALA A 147 -29.06 -12.75 -15.66
N ARG A 148 -28.14 -13.37 -16.41
CA ARG A 148 -28.44 -14.02 -17.69
C ARG A 148 -29.37 -15.23 -17.49
N LYS A 149 -29.11 -16.06 -16.48
CA LYS A 149 -29.96 -17.21 -16.14
C LYS A 149 -31.38 -16.77 -15.77
N ALA A 150 -31.51 -15.76 -14.92
CA ALA A 150 -32.80 -15.18 -14.54
C ALA A 150 -33.55 -14.62 -15.76
N TYR A 151 -32.87 -13.87 -16.64
CA TYR A 151 -33.47 -13.36 -17.87
C TYR A 151 -33.96 -14.48 -18.81
N CYS A 152 -33.14 -15.52 -19.01
CA CYS A 152 -33.54 -16.68 -19.82
C CYS A 152 -34.74 -17.42 -19.21
N ASN A 153 -34.79 -17.58 -17.88
CA ASN A 153 -35.91 -18.19 -17.19
C ASN A 153 -37.20 -17.37 -17.32
N ILE A 154 -37.13 -16.05 -17.15
CA ILE A 154 -38.28 -15.14 -17.34
C ILE A 154 -38.77 -15.21 -18.79
N LYS A 155 -37.86 -15.11 -19.78
CA LYS A 155 -38.20 -15.20 -21.19
C LYS A 155 -38.88 -16.52 -21.53
N ARG A 156 -38.36 -17.63 -21.01
CA ARG A 156 -38.95 -18.96 -21.19
C ARG A 156 -40.36 -19.02 -20.59
N ASN A 157 -40.56 -18.57 -19.35
CA ASN A 157 -41.88 -18.58 -18.71
C ASN A 157 -42.89 -17.66 -19.43
N ALA A 158 -42.46 -16.50 -19.93
CA ALA A 158 -43.30 -15.61 -20.73
C ALA A 158 -43.77 -16.28 -22.05
N GLN A 159 -42.94 -17.14 -22.64
CA GLN A 159 -43.33 -17.95 -23.81
C GLN A 159 -44.34 -19.06 -23.49
N PHE A 160 -44.56 -19.45 -22.22
CA PHE A 160 -45.57 -20.47 -21.88
C PHE A 160 -46.87 -19.85 -21.31
N HIS A 161 -46.85 -18.58 -20.93
CA HIS A 161 -48.02 -17.88 -20.38
C HIS A 161 -49.20 -17.75 -21.35
N HIS A 162 -48.95 -17.73 -22.66
CA HIS A 162 -50.02 -17.72 -23.66
C HIS A 162 -50.67 -19.09 -23.88
N LEU A 163 -50.04 -20.18 -23.42
CA LEU A 163 -50.53 -21.55 -23.57
C LEU A 163 -51.43 -21.99 -22.41
N PHE A 164 -51.32 -21.33 -21.24
CA PHE A 164 -52.16 -21.60 -20.07
C PHE A 164 -52.57 -20.29 -19.38
N PRO A 165 -53.57 -19.55 -19.90
CA PRO A 165 -53.98 -18.25 -19.35
C PRO A 165 -54.83 -18.32 -18.06
N TRP A 166 -55.10 -19.51 -17.51
CA TRP A 166 -56.05 -19.72 -16.40
C TRP A 166 -55.43 -20.43 -15.18
N GLY A 167 -54.35 -19.86 -14.64
CA GLY A 167 -53.76 -20.25 -13.35
C GLY A 167 -53.96 -19.16 -12.32
#